data_AF-A0A2S8HMY2-F1
#
_entry.id   AF-A0A2S8HMY2-F1
#
_cell.length_a   1.000
_cell.length_b   1.000
_cell.length_c   1.000
_cell.angle_alpha   90.00
_cell.angle_beta   90.00
_cell.angle_gamma   90.00
#
_symmetry.space_group_name_H-M   'P 1'
#
loop_
_entity.id
_entity.type
_entity.pdbx_description
1 polymer ?
#
loop_
_entity_poly.entity_id
_entity_poly.type
_entity_poly.pdbx_seq_one_letter_code
_entity_poly.pdbx_strand_id
1 'polypeptide(L)'
;MLVRLLFFCGLFMASTSAVAMTIYKSTNASGVVSYSDRPTKGAKVFVFRDRMVEHLERQVYLDIKRLNGMDSVFVRNDLYAPVEIELSFDRLQNVSGAPSRPIRRVMPARSNLRLALLTPTKAGRPIVYNPRFAYSLGDPSGAAMAYRYPLPWRGGPFRLTQGANGQYSHYGPKNRYAMDIAMPEGTPIIAARGGVVVKTENGQTGRGNDPSGNFVRVLHDDGTMGVYLHLKKGSVCVREGQRVVVGSALALSGNTGNSSGPHLHFVVQRNTGLGLVSIPYQFNQPVGALPNFALGKK
;
A
#
# COMPACT_ATOMS: atom_id res chain seq x y z
N MET A 1 20.88 13.16 -61.85
CA MET A 1 21.39 12.21 -60.83
C MET A 1 21.22 12.85 -59.46
N LEU A 2 20.47 12.14 -58.61
CA LEU A 2 20.01 12.37 -57.23
C LEU A 2 20.48 13.61 -56.44
N VAL A 3 19.49 14.41 -56.04
CA VAL A 3 19.52 15.39 -54.95
C VAL A 3 19.47 14.64 -53.60
N ARG A 4 20.45 14.93 -52.73
CA ARG A 4 20.38 14.64 -51.28
C ARG A 4 19.42 15.64 -50.64
N LEU A 5 18.38 15.16 -49.95
CA LEU A 5 17.69 15.97 -48.95
C LEU A 5 17.32 15.11 -47.74
N LEU A 6 17.61 15.69 -46.57
CA LEU A 6 17.44 15.17 -45.23
C LEU A 6 15.99 14.79 -44.93
N PHE A 7 15.76 13.57 -44.43
CA PHE A 7 14.53 13.20 -43.74
C PHE A 7 14.79 13.23 -42.23
N PHE A 8 14.50 14.37 -41.61
CA PHE A 8 14.33 14.52 -40.16
C PHE A 8 13.08 15.37 -39.95
N CYS A 9 11.96 14.73 -39.60
CA CYS A 9 10.71 15.30 -39.06
C CYS A 9 9.63 14.21 -39.15
N GLY A 10 8.83 13.87 -38.15
CA GLY A 10 8.78 14.24 -36.76
C GLY A 10 7.79 13.27 -36.10
N LEU A 11 8.23 12.53 -35.07
CA LEU A 11 7.33 11.74 -34.25
C LEU A 11 6.64 12.69 -33.26
N PHE A 12 5.54 13.32 -33.67
CA PHE A 12 4.65 13.97 -32.73
C PHE A 12 3.94 12.87 -31.93
N MET A 13 4.35 12.70 -30.67
CA MET A 13 3.60 11.94 -29.69
C MET A 13 2.20 12.53 -29.58
N ALA A 14 1.18 11.74 -29.91
CA ALA A 14 -0.18 12.00 -29.50
C ALA A 14 -0.28 11.78 -27.98
N SER A 15 0.10 12.79 -27.19
CA SER A 15 -0.31 12.88 -25.80
C SER A 15 -1.80 13.17 -25.78
N THR A 16 -2.63 12.15 -25.53
CA THR A 16 -4.05 12.38 -25.24
C THR A 16 -4.14 13.18 -23.96
N SER A 17 -4.50 14.46 -24.06
CA SER A 17 -4.82 15.31 -22.92
C SER A 17 -5.95 14.64 -22.13
N ALA A 18 -5.65 14.20 -20.91
CA ALA A 18 -6.66 13.74 -19.98
C ALA A 18 -7.55 14.96 -19.64
N VAL A 19 -8.75 15.00 -20.22
CA VAL A 19 -9.74 16.04 -19.88
C VAL A 19 -10.12 15.83 -18.42
N ALA A 20 -9.84 16.81 -17.57
CA ALA A 20 -10.28 16.81 -16.18
C ALA A 20 -11.82 16.74 -16.15
N MET A 21 -12.36 15.64 -15.66
CA MET A 21 -13.80 15.41 -15.60
C MET A 21 -14.35 15.97 -14.29
N THR A 22 -15.32 16.88 -14.38
CA THR A 22 -16.05 17.40 -13.22
C THR A 22 -17.03 16.34 -12.72
N ILE A 23 -16.88 15.90 -11.48
CA ILE A 23 -17.81 14.96 -10.84
C ILE A 23 -18.77 15.74 -9.94
N TYR A 24 -20.05 15.42 -10.05
CA TYR A 24 -21.13 15.96 -9.26
C TYR A 24 -21.58 14.92 -8.23
N LYS A 25 -21.66 15.33 -6.97
CA LYS A 25 -22.20 14.51 -5.88
C LYS A 25 -23.64 14.94 -5.59
N SER A 26 -24.57 13.99 -5.61
CA SER A 26 -25.97 14.19 -5.18
C SER A 26 -26.34 13.24 -4.05
N THR A 27 -27.31 13.64 -3.23
CA THR A 27 -27.90 12.79 -2.19
C THR A 27 -29.40 12.79 -2.40
N ASN A 28 -30.01 11.61 -2.54
CA ASN A 28 -31.46 11.52 -2.72
C ASN A 28 -32.22 11.58 -1.38
N ALA A 29 -33.55 11.60 -1.43
CA ALA A 29 -34.42 11.72 -0.26
C ALA A 29 -34.27 10.56 0.75
N SER A 30 -33.79 9.39 0.32
CA SER A 30 -33.49 8.25 1.20
C SER A 30 -32.05 8.25 1.75
N GLY A 31 -31.29 9.33 1.53
CA GLY A 31 -29.92 9.48 2.00
C GLY A 31 -28.87 8.77 1.14
N VAL A 32 -29.26 8.17 0.02
CA VAL A 32 -28.34 7.49 -0.90
C VAL A 32 -27.56 8.55 -1.69
N VAL A 33 -26.24 8.47 -1.57
CA VAL A 33 -25.30 9.34 -2.27
C VAL A 33 -24.97 8.75 -3.63
N SER A 34 -25.07 9.55 -4.69
CA SER A 34 -24.73 9.18 -6.07
C SER A 34 -23.72 10.16 -6.66
N TYR A 35 -22.91 9.68 -7.61
CA TYR A 35 -21.88 10.45 -8.30
C TYR A 35 -22.11 10.38 -9.80
N SER A 36 -22.02 11.51 -10.49
CA SER A 36 -22.22 11.60 -11.93
C SER A 36 -21.25 12.58 -12.58
N ASP A 37 -20.95 12.37 -13.84
CA ASP A 37 -20.26 13.34 -14.71
C ASP A 37 -21.22 14.37 -15.32
N ARG A 38 -22.52 14.23 -15.05
CA ARG A 38 -23.57 15.18 -15.42
C ARG A 38 -24.14 15.88 -14.20
N PRO A 39 -24.34 17.21 -14.23
CA PRO A 39 -24.97 17.91 -13.12
C PRO A 39 -26.43 17.47 -12.95
N THR A 40 -26.84 17.22 -11.71
CA THR A 40 -28.25 17.06 -11.33
C THR A 40 -28.66 18.17 -10.36
N LYS A 41 -29.95 18.50 -10.30
CA LYS A 41 -30.47 19.55 -9.41
C LYS A 41 -30.04 19.27 -7.96
N GLY A 42 -29.35 20.23 -7.34
CA GLY A 42 -28.82 20.11 -5.97
C GLY A 42 -27.47 19.39 -5.83
N ALA A 43 -26.86 18.93 -6.92
CA ALA A 43 -25.54 18.30 -6.85
C ALA A 43 -24.41 19.32 -6.67
N LYS A 44 -23.41 18.98 -5.86
CA LYS A 44 -22.24 19.84 -5.61
C LYS A 44 -21.04 19.36 -6.43
N VAL A 45 -20.29 20.32 -6.99
CA VAL A 45 -19.01 20.04 -7.65
C VAL A 45 -18.06 19.41 -6.63
N PHE A 46 -17.53 18.24 -6.98
CA PHE A 46 -16.65 17.48 -6.15
C PHE A 46 -15.19 17.81 -6.50
N VAL A 47 -14.46 18.38 -5.55
CA VAL A 47 -13.04 18.73 -5.69
C VAL A 47 -12.19 17.84 -4.78
N PHE A 48 -11.07 17.43 -5.33
CA PHE A 48 -10.22 16.33 -4.88
C PHE A 48 -8.94 16.92 -4.21
N ARG A 49 -8.54 16.50 -2.99
CA ARG A 49 -7.22 16.80 -2.33
C ARG A 49 -6.67 15.64 -1.43
N ASP A 50 -5.70 14.81 -1.86
CA ASP A 50 -5.19 13.66 -1.04
C ASP A 50 -3.65 13.51 -0.94
N ARG A 51 -3.16 12.98 0.20
CA ARG A 51 -1.79 12.44 0.43
C ARG A 51 -1.86 11.13 1.25
N MET A 52 -1.12 10.08 0.87
CA MET A 52 -1.13 8.77 1.55
C MET A 52 -0.03 8.65 2.64
N VAL A 53 -0.42 8.24 3.85
CA VAL A 53 0.42 8.00 5.03
C VAL A 53 -0.15 6.77 5.75
N GLU A 54 0.69 5.75 5.99
CA GLU A 54 0.32 4.54 6.74
C GLU A 54 1.11 4.53 8.07
N HIS A 55 0.44 4.24 9.19
CA HIS A 55 1.09 4.03 10.48
C HIS A 55 1.28 2.52 10.73
N LEU A 56 2.52 2.02 10.57
CA LEU A 56 2.92 0.65 10.93
C LEU A 56 3.31 0.52 12.41
N GLU A 57 3.02 1.54 13.21
CA GLU A 57 3.60 1.73 14.52
C GLU A 57 3.05 0.69 15.52
N ARG A 58 3.96 0.12 16.34
CA ARG A 58 3.71 -0.76 17.51
C ARG A 58 3.65 -2.27 17.30
N GLN A 59 4.33 -2.84 16.30
CA GLN A 59 4.46 -4.32 16.20
C GLN A 59 5.90 -4.79 15.96
N VAL A 60 6.87 -3.87 15.91
CA VAL A 60 8.30 -4.16 15.81
C VAL A 60 9.03 -3.34 16.88
N TYR A 61 9.84 -4.00 17.70
CA TYR A 61 10.40 -3.43 18.92
C TYR A 61 11.91 -3.62 19.00
N LEU A 62 12.61 -2.59 19.49
CA LEU A 62 14.00 -2.68 19.92
C LEU A 62 14.01 -2.83 21.45
N ASP A 63 14.38 -4.01 21.94
CA ASP A 63 14.43 -4.34 23.36
C ASP A 63 15.89 -4.42 23.84
N ILE A 64 16.26 -3.59 24.82
CA ILE A 64 17.62 -3.59 25.38
C ILE A 64 17.56 -4.13 26.81
N LYS A 65 18.18 -5.30 27.03
CA LYS A 65 18.25 -5.95 28.35
C LYS A 65 19.61 -5.72 28.98
N ARG A 66 19.64 -5.00 30.10
CA ARG A 66 20.86 -4.67 30.84
C ARG A 66 21.10 -5.63 32.00
N LEU A 67 22.27 -6.25 32.04
CA LEU A 67 22.70 -7.14 33.10
C LEU A 67 24.21 -6.99 33.32
N ASN A 68 24.64 -6.78 34.58
CA ASN A 68 26.05 -6.67 34.96
C ASN A 68 26.86 -5.66 34.12
N GLY A 69 26.25 -4.52 33.78
CA GLY A 69 26.88 -3.47 32.97
C GLY A 69 27.01 -3.79 31.48
N MET A 70 26.46 -4.91 31.01
CA MET A 70 26.36 -5.29 29.61
C MET A 70 24.93 -5.11 29.11
N ASP A 71 24.79 -4.73 27.84
CA ASP A 71 23.50 -4.57 27.18
C ASP A 71 23.34 -5.60 26.06
N SER A 72 22.38 -6.52 26.22
CA SER A 72 21.94 -7.40 25.13
C SER A 72 20.82 -6.72 24.34
N VAL A 73 21.08 -6.47 23.05
CA VAL A 73 20.16 -5.74 22.17
C VAL A 73 19.38 -6.73 21.32
N PHE A 74 18.07 -6.74 21.49
CA PHE A 74 17.13 -7.60 20.79
C PHE A 74 16.24 -6.79 19.86
N VAL A 75 15.84 -7.40 18.75
CA VAL A 75 14.75 -6.90 17.92
C VAL A 75 13.65 -7.95 17.89
N ARG A 76 12.45 -7.53 18.27
CA ARG A 76 11.24 -8.37 18.27
C ARG A 76 10.33 -7.94 17.14
N ASN A 77 9.93 -8.89 16.30
CA ASN A 77 8.95 -8.73 15.25
C ASN A 77 7.68 -9.51 15.60
N ASP A 78 6.64 -8.81 16.02
CA ASP A 78 5.35 -9.41 16.36
C ASP A 78 4.41 -9.52 15.14
N LEU A 79 4.81 -9.01 13.97
CA LEU A 79 4.02 -9.12 12.75
C LEU A 79 3.96 -10.57 12.23
N TYR A 80 2.91 -10.86 11.47
CA TYR A 80 2.77 -12.09 10.67
C TYR A 80 3.50 -12.00 9.32
N ALA A 81 4.48 -11.11 9.22
CA ALA A 81 5.25 -10.82 8.03
C ALA A 81 6.73 -10.67 8.37
N PRO A 82 7.65 -10.97 7.42
CA PRO A 82 9.03 -10.55 7.56
C PRO A 82 9.13 -9.02 7.59
N VAL A 83 10.16 -8.52 8.26
CA VAL A 83 10.43 -7.09 8.40
C VAL A 83 11.90 -6.85 8.14
N GLU A 84 12.22 -5.97 7.19
CA GLU A 84 13.56 -5.43 7.06
C GLU A 84 13.81 -4.43 8.19
N ILE A 85 14.94 -4.57 8.87
CA ILE A 85 15.39 -3.64 9.91
C ILE A 85 16.74 -3.05 9.55
N GLU A 86 16.97 -1.86 10.07
CA GLU A 86 18.29 -1.25 10.19
C GLU A 86 18.51 -0.80 11.63
N LEU A 87 19.62 -1.26 12.23
CA LEU A 87 20.03 -0.90 13.58
C LEU A 87 21.46 -0.35 13.55
N SER A 88 21.65 0.87 14.05
CA SER A 88 22.97 1.46 14.26
C SER A 88 23.10 2.04 15.67
N PHE A 89 24.34 2.32 16.07
CA PHE A 89 24.65 2.91 17.37
C PHE A 89 25.58 4.10 17.18
N ASP A 90 25.19 5.23 17.74
CA ASP A 90 25.94 6.48 17.67
C ASP A 90 26.43 6.88 19.07
N ARG A 91 27.29 7.90 19.17
CA ARG A 91 27.78 8.44 20.45
C ARG A 91 28.37 7.38 21.40
N LEU A 92 29.10 6.43 20.83
CA LEU A 92 29.71 5.33 21.56
C LEU A 92 30.78 5.85 22.54
N GLN A 93 30.61 5.59 23.83
CA GLN A 93 31.63 5.81 24.86
C GLN A 93 31.74 4.59 25.75
N ASN A 94 32.97 4.14 25.97
CA ASN A 94 33.26 2.95 26.76
C ASN A 94 32.58 1.67 26.23
N VAL A 95 32.21 1.59 24.95
CA VAL A 95 31.45 0.46 24.38
C VAL A 95 32.35 -0.42 23.51
N SER A 96 32.25 -1.73 23.70
CA SER A 96 32.72 -2.78 22.79
C SER A 96 31.52 -3.58 22.28
N GLY A 97 31.66 -4.24 21.12
CA GLY A 97 30.61 -5.07 20.52
C GLY A 97 29.57 -4.32 19.67
N ALA A 98 29.63 -2.99 19.62
CA ALA A 98 28.85 -2.20 18.66
C ALA A 98 29.47 -2.33 17.26
N PRO A 99 28.69 -2.70 16.22
CA PRO A 99 29.20 -2.81 14.86
C PRO A 99 29.55 -1.43 14.27
N SER A 100 30.58 -1.39 13.43
CA SER A 100 31.04 -0.17 12.75
C SER A 100 30.15 0.27 11.58
N ARG A 101 29.23 -0.60 11.13
CA ARG A 101 28.23 -0.33 10.10
C ARG A 101 26.84 -0.70 10.62
N PRO A 102 25.76 -0.07 10.12
CA PRO A 102 24.41 -0.47 10.47
C PRO A 102 24.16 -1.96 10.19
N ILE A 103 23.54 -2.64 11.15
CA ILE A 103 23.03 -4.00 10.96
C ILE A 103 21.78 -3.89 10.11
N ARG A 104 21.84 -4.38 8.87
CA ARG A 104 20.65 -4.59 8.02
C ARG A 104 20.28 -6.07 8.03
N ARG A 105 19.02 -6.37 8.35
CA ARG A 105 18.56 -7.76 8.43
C ARG A 105 17.08 -7.87 8.12
N VAL A 106 16.66 -9.01 7.55
CA VAL A 106 15.25 -9.40 7.52
C VAL A 106 14.95 -10.25 8.75
N MET A 107 14.08 -9.72 9.60
CA MET A 107 13.53 -10.41 10.76
C MET A 107 12.36 -11.29 10.31
N PRO A 108 12.38 -12.61 10.55
CA PRO A 108 11.23 -13.47 10.27
C PRO A 108 9.97 -13.00 11.01
N ALA A 109 8.80 -13.38 10.52
CA ALA A 109 7.54 -13.18 11.24
C ALA A 109 7.61 -13.83 12.64
N ARG A 110 6.99 -13.19 13.64
CA ARG A 110 6.88 -13.72 15.02
C ARG A 110 8.22 -14.11 15.63
N SER A 111 9.26 -13.31 15.42
CA SER A 111 10.64 -13.62 15.85
C SER A 111 11.17 -12.63 16.90
N ASN A 112 12.16 -13.06 17.67
CA ASN A 112 12.91 -12.22 18.57
C ASN A 112 14.39 -12.63 18.51
N LEU A 113 15.24 -11.76 17.97
CA LEU A 113 16.66 -12.06 17.76
C LEU A 113 17.55 -11.08 18.51
N ARG A 114 18.58 -11.59 19.17
CA ARG A 114 19.67 -10.75 19.70
C ARG A 114 20.56 -10.32 18.53
N LEU A 115 20.66 -9.03 18.29
CA LEU A 115 21.45 -8.46 17.20
C LEU A 115 22.81 -7.94 17.65
N ALA A 116 22.96 -7.55 18.92
CA ALA A 116 24.23 -7.12 19.48
C ALA A 116 24.34 -7.48 20.98
N LEU A 117 25.59 -7.59 21.43
CA LEU A 117 25.96 -7.61 22.85
C LEU A 117 26.96 -6.49 23.05
N LEU A 118 26.56 -5.47 23.80
CA LEU A 118 27.38 -4.30 24.10
C LEU A 118 28.00 -4.47 25.47
N THR A 119 29.33 -4.35 25.54
CA THR A 119 30.09 -4.56 26.77
C THR A 119 31.00 -3.36 27.07
N PRO A 120 31.35 -3.12 28.33
CA PRO A 120 32.26 -2.03 28.67
C PRO A 120 33.68 -2.32 28.20
N THR A 121 34.35 -1.34 27.57
CA THR A 121 35.80 -1.46 27.27
C THR A 121 36.66 -1.26 28.52
N LYS A 122 36.17 -0.49 29.50
CA LYS A 122 36.76 -0.31 30.83
C LYS A 122 35.77 -0.77 31.89
N ALA A 123 36.16 -1.79 32.66
CA ALA A 123 35.36 -2.34 33.75
C ALA A 123 34.99 -1.25 34.79
N GLY A 124 33.81 -1.38 35.39
CA GLY A 124 33.31 -0.45 36.41
C GLY A 124 32.85 0.92 35.89
N ARG A 125 33.04 1.22 34.59
CA ARG A 125 32.49 2.43 33.95
C ARG A 125 31.24 2.09 33.13
N PRO A 126 30.21 2.96 33.12
CA PRO A 126 29.01 2.73 32.31
C PRO A 126 29.34 2.77 30.81
N ILE A 127 28.52 2.08 30.02
CA ILE A 127 28.50 2.22 28.56
C ILE A 127 27.52 3.31 28.16
N VAL A 128 27.87 4.12 27.16
CA VAL A 128 27.01 5.18 26.63
C VAL A 128 26.92 5.03 25.12
N TYR A 129 25.70 5.07 24.60
CA TYR A 129 25.41 5.01 23.16
C TYR A 129 24.00 5.52 22.89
N ASN A 130 23.71 5.74 21.61
CA ASN A 130 22.40 6.12 21.12
C ASN A 130 21.96 5.17 19.99
N PRO A 131 20.98 4.28 20.21
CA PRO A 131 20.51 3.41 19.14
C PRO A 131 19.67 4.20 18.13
N ARG A 132 19.85 3.90 16.85
CA ARG A 132 18.96 4.29 15.76
C ARG A 132 18.32 3.03 15.20
N PHE A 133 17.01 3.03 15.09
CA PHE A 133 16.25 1.87 14.65
C PHE A 133 15.21 2.29 13.62
N ALA A 134 15.32 1.68 12.43
CA ALA A 134 14.36 1.83 11.35
C ALA A 134 13.91 0.44 10.92
N TYR A 135 12.69 0.36 10.37
CA TYR A 135 12.16 -0.88 9.84
C TYR A 135 11.15 -0.63 8.72
N SER A 136 10.98 -1.63 7.86
CA SER A 136 9.98 -1.64 6.80
C SER A 136 9.40 -3.04 6.64
N LEU A 137 8.10 -3.10 6.33
CA LEU A 137 7.38 -4.35 6.14
C LEU A 137 7.88 -5.08 4.89
N GLY A 138 8.09 -6.39 4.98
CA GLY A 138 8.46 -7.25 3.86
C GLY A 138 9.98 -7.39 3.68
N ASP A 139 10.34 -8.39 2.87
CA ASP A 139 11.73 -8.67 2.47
C ASP A 139 12.07 -7.89 1.19
N PRO A 140 13.11 -7.03 1.18
CA PRO A 140 13.50 -6.25 0.02
C PRO A 140 14.18 -7.09 -1.09
N SER A 141 14.59 -8.33 -0.78
CA SER A 141 15.22 -9.24 -1.75
C SER A 141 14.22 -9.97 -2.65
N GLY A 142 12.91 -9.87 -2.33
CA GLY A 142 11.85 -10.50 -3.10
C GLY A 142 11.85 -10.06 -4.57
N ALA A 143 12.01 -11.02 -5.47
CA ALA A 143 11.81 -10.79 -6.89
C ALA A 143 10.31 -10.75 -7.18
N ALA A 144 9.80 -9.58 -7.55
CA ALA A 144 8.40 -9.46 -7.99
C ALA A 144 8.20 -10.36 -9.21
N MET A 145 7.41 -11.42 -9.05
CA MET A 145 7.07 -12.29 -10.16
C MET A 145 5.97 -11.63 -10.99
N ALA A 146 6.07 -11.74 -12.32
CA ALA A 146 4.98 -11.30 -13.18
C ALA A 146 3.71 -12.08 -12.82
N TYR A 147 2.67 -11.36 -12.39
CA TYR A 147 1.39 -11.94 -12.01
C TYR A 147 0.26 -11.10 -12.61
N ARG A 148 -0.67 -11.77 -13.30
CA ARG A 148 -1.91 -11.15 -13.77
C ARG A 148 -2.98 -11.33 -12.70
N TYR A 149 -3.42 -10.23 -12.11
CA TYR A 149 -4.37 -10.25 -11.00
C TYR A 149 -5.79 -10.52 -11.49
N PRO A 150 -6.50 -11.56 -11.01
CA PRO A 150 -7.96 -11.57 -11.01
C PRO A 150 -8.54 -10.28 -10.44
N LEU A 151 -9.76 -9.92 -10.85
CA LEU A 151 -10.43 -8.76 -10.29
C LEU A 151 -10.66 -8.94 -8.78
N PRO A 152 -10.23 -7.98 -7.93
CA PRO A 152 -10.36 -8.05 -6.47
C PRO A 152 -11.79 -7.85 -5.95
N TRP A 153 -12.81 -8.08 -6.77
CA TRP A 153 -14.22 -7.92 -6.39
C TRP A 153 -15.11 -8.92 -7.11
N ARG A 154 -16.38 -9.01 -6.66
CA ARG A 154 -17.44 -9.73 -7.37
C ARG A 154 -18.58 -8.78 -7.77
N GLY A 155 -19.17 -9.03 -8.93
CA GLY A 155 -20.23 -8.19 -9.50
C GLY A 155 -19.68 -7.15 -10.50
N GLY A 156 -20.57 -6.29 -10.99
CA GLY A 156 -20.26 -5.28 -12.00
C GLY A 156 -21.19 -5.35 -13.22
N PRO A 157 -20.92 -4.54 -14.27
CA PRO A 157 -19.65 -3.88 -14.56
C PRO A 157 -19.30 -2.70 -13.63
N PHE A 158 -18.01 -2.50 -13.36
CA PHE A 158 -17.48 -1.35 -12.63
C PHE A 158 -16.43 -0.61 -13.46
N ARG A 159 -16.19 0.66 -13.13
CA ARG A 159 -15.37 1.57 -13.93
C ARG A 159 -14.08 1.95 -13.19
N LEU A 160 -12.97 1.93 -13.92
CA LEU A 160 -11.72 2.56 -13.47
C LEU A 160 -11.90 4.09 -13.49
N THR A 161 -11.82 4.73 -12.32
CA THR A 161 -11.94 6.20 -12.18
C THR A 161 -10.60 6.89 -12.08
N GLN A 162 -9.58 6.21 -11.58
CA GLN A 162 -8.20 6.71 -11.58
C GLN A 162 -7.24 5.53 -11.75
N GLY A 163 -6.36 5.60 -12.75
CA GLY A 163 -5.35 4.57 -13.02
C GLY A 163 -3.96 4.95 -12.52
N ALA A 164 -2.98 4.14 -12.88
CA ALA A 164 -1.57 4.40 -12.59
C ALA A 164 -1.11 5.76 -13.15
N ASN A 165 -0.20 6.43 -12.44
CA ASN A 165 0.35 7.75 -12.74
C ASN A 165 -0.71 8.87 -12.77
N GLY A 166 -1.86 8.64 -12.14
CA GLY A 166 -2.88 9.67 -11.94
C GLY A 166 -2.33 10.87 -11.18
N GLN A 167 -2.64 12.07 -11.65
CA GLN A 167 -2.11 13.32 -11.08
C GLN A 167 -2.79 13.70 -9.76
N TYR A 168 -3.90 13.05 -9.42
CA TYR A 168 -4.68 13.44 -8.26
C TYR A 168 -4.16 12.81 -6.95
N SER A 169 -4.03 11.49 -6.91
CA SER A 169 -3.45 10.79 -5.76
C SER A 169 -2.39 9.76 -6.19
N HIS A 170 -2.42 9.25 -7.43
CA HIS A 170 -1.54 8.16 -7.90
C HIS A 170 -0.18 8.62 -8.46
N TYR A 171 0.54 9.45 -7.72
CA TYR A 171 1.88 9.95 -8.11
C TYR A 171 2.99 9.62 -7.10
N GLY A 172 2.63 9.33 -5.85
CA GLY A 172 3.57 9.04 -4.77
C GLY A 172 4.18 7.64 -4.86
N PRO A 173 5.34 7.38 -4.21
CA PRO A 173 6.02 6.09 -4.29
C PRO A 173 5.11 4.89 -3.97
N LYS A 174 4.27 5.01 -2.94
CA LYS A 174 3.42 3.93 -2.44
C LYS A 174 2.11 3.72 -3.21
N ASN A 175 1.71 4.63 -4.09
CA ASN A 175 0.41 4.57 -4.78
C ASN A 175 0.44 4.98 -6.26
N ARG A 176 1.63 5.23 -6.83
CA ARG A 176 1.81 5.53 -8.25
C ARG A 176 1.09 4.56 -9.18
N TYR A 177 1.11 3.27 -8.86
CA TYR A 177 0.49 2.24 -9.69
C TYR A 177 -0.85 1.74 -9.17
N ALA A 178 -1.50 2.49 -8.27
CA ALA A 178 -2.82 2.15 -7.79
C ALA A 178 -3.89 2.27 -8.88
N MET A 179 -5.00 1.59 -8.66
CA MET A 179 -6.20 1.68 -9.49
C MET A 179 -7.41 1.88 -8.58
N ASP A 180 -8.19 2.91 -8.87
CA ASP A 180 -9.45 3.23 -8.18
C ASP A 180 -10.61 2.74 -9.04
N ILE A 181 -11.43 1.85 -8.50
CA ILE A 181 -12.55 1.23 -9.20
C ILE A 181 -13.84 1.68 -8.52
N ALA A 182 -14.59 2.56 -9.18
CA ALA A 182 -15.86 3.06 -8.66
C ALA A 182 -16.89 1.93 -8.59
N MET A 183 -17.43 1.74 -7.39
CA MET A 183 -18.41 0.69 -7.10
C MET A 183 -19.27 1.09 -5.90
N PRO A 184 -20.54 0.66 -5.82
CA PRO A 184 -21.38 0.92 -4.66
C PRO A 184 -20.76 0.35 -3.38
N GLU A 185 -20.96 1.01 -2.24
CA GLU A 185 -20.61 0.43 -0.93
C GLU A 185 -21.35 -0.91 -0.74
N GLY A 186 -20.69 -1.89 -0.13
CA GLY A 186 -21.25 -3.22 0.03
C GLY A 186 -20.89 -4.20 -1.10
N THR A 187 -20.14 -3.77 -2.11
CA THR A 187 -19.65 -4.68 -3.16
C THR A 187 -18.66 -5.68 -2.56
N PRO A 188 -18.79 -6.99 -2.79
CA PRO A 188 -17.85 -7.97 -2.22
C PRO A 188 -16.42 -7.77 -2.72
N ILE A 189 -15.48 -7.62 -1.79
CA ILE A 189 -14.03 -7.55 -2.05
C ILE A 189 -13.39 -8.89 -1.72
N ILE A 190 -12.60 -9.41 -2.65
CA ILE A 190 -11.97 -10.73 -2.58
C ILE A 190 -10.46 -10.63 -2.81
N ALA A 191 -9.71 -11.60 -2.29
CA ALA A 191 -8.28 -11.67 -2.50
C ALA A 191 -7.96 -11.91 -3.98
N ALA A 192 -7.28 -10.96 -4.63
CA ALA A 192 -6.83 -11.11 -6.01
C ALA A 192 -5.62 -12.06 -6.14
N ARG A 193 -4.88 -12.29 -5.06
CA ARG A 193 -3.79 -13.28 -5.01
C ARG A 193 -3.68 -13.87 -3.62
N GLY A 194 -3.37 -15.17 -3.55
CA GLY A 194 -3.18 -15.88 -2.30
C GLY A 194 -1.98 -15.38 -1.51
N GLY A 195 -2.00 -15.59 -0.20
CA GLY A 195 -0.97 -15.10 0.70
C GLY A 195 -1.43 -15.05 2.15
N VAL A 196 -0.70 -14.31 2.98
CA VAL A 196 -1.02 -14.11 4.39
C VAL A 196 -1.55 -12.70 4.60
N VAL A 197 -2.65 -12.55 5.33
CA VAL A 197 -3.13 -11.23 5.77
C VAL A 197 -2.15 -10.70 6.83
N VAL A 198 -1.51 -9.58 6.54
CA VAL A 198 -0.43 -9.04 7.39
C VAL A 198 -0.81 -7.75 8.09
N LYS A 199 -1.89 -7.10 7.65
CA LYS A 199 -2.45 -5.92 8.30
C LYS A 199 -3.92 -5.74 7.98
N THR A 200 -4.69 -5.29 8.96
CA THR A 200 -6.10 -4.91 8.79
C THR A 200 -6.43 -3.66 9.59
N GLU A 201 -7.34 -2.84 9.07
CA GLU A 201 -8.06 -1.80 9.80
C GLU A 201 -9.55 -1.94 9.47
N ASN A 202 -10.42 -1.86 10.49
CA ASN A 202 -11.86 -2.13 10.34
C ASN A 202 -12.75 -1.23 11.23
N GLY A 203 -12.14 -0.33 12.02
CA GLY A 203 -12.82 0.53 12.98
C GLY A 203 -13.16 1.93 12.46
N GLN A 204 -12.54 2.37 11.36
CA GLN A 204 -12.72 3.73 10.87
C GLN A 204 -14.14 3.97 10.33
N THR A 205 -14.74 5.08 10.74
CA THR A 205 -16.10 5.47 10.34
C THR A 205 -16.07 6.52 9.25
N GLY A 206 -16.82 6.27 8.17
CA GLY A 206 -17.07 7.26 7.14
C GLY A 206 -15.78 7.90 6.60
N ARG A 207 -15.94 9.09 6.02
CA ARG A 207 -14.83 9.83 5.42
C ARG A 207 -14.03 10.55 6.51
N GLY A 208 -12.73 10.68 6.31
CA GLY A 208 -11.82 11.34 7.24
C GLY A 208 -10.51 11.73 6.57
N ASN A 209 -9.51 12.09 7.38
CA ASN A 209 -8.19 12.47 6.89
C ASN A 209 -7.20 11.30 6.78
N ASP A 210 -7.58 10.11 7.28
CA ASP A 210 -6.77 8.90 7.14
C ASP A 210 -6.82 8.44 5.68
N PRO A 211 -5.71 8.37 4.97
CA PRO A 211 -5.73 8.11 3.54
C PRO A 211 -6.02 6.66 3.15
N SER A 212 -5.99 5.73 4.09
CA SER A 212 -6.25 4.31 3.85
C SER A 212 -7.69 3.92 4.19
N GLY A 213 -8.30 4.59 5.18
CA GLY A 213 -9.57 4.17 5.74
C GLY A 213 -9.46 2.77 6.34
N ASN A 214 -10.53 1.97 6.24
CA ASN A 214 -10.44 0.55 6.54
C ASN A 214 -9.78 -0.19 5.39
N PHE A 215 -8.93 -1.16 5.70
CA PHE A 215 -8.17 -1.87 4.70
C PHE A 215 -7.81 -3.30 5.08
N VAL A 216 -7.41 -4.06 4.06
CA VAL A 216 -6.73 -5.34 4.20
C VAL A 216 -5.44 -5.28 3.40
N ARG A 217 -4.35 -5.81 3.96
CA ARG A 217 -3.07 -6.03 3.26
C ARG A 217 -2.75 -7.51 3.26
N VAL A 218 -2.50 -8.07 2.08
CA VAL A 218 -2.14 -9.47 1.88
C VAL A 218 -0.72 -9.54 1.34
N LEU A 219 0.19 -10.20 2.07
CA LEU A 219 1.54 -10.53 1.62
C LEU A 219 1.53 -11.83 0.82
N HIS A 220 1.98 -11.76 -0.42
CA HIS A 220 2.11 -12.90 -1.32
C HIS A 220 3.44 -13.62 -1.11
N ASP A 221 3.52 -14.88 -1.57
CA ASP A 221 4.70 -15.71 -1.35
C ASP A 221 5.97 -15.19 -2.07
N ASP A 222 5.83 -14.27 -3.04
CA ASP A 222 6.95 -13.60 -3.73
C ASP A 222 7.40 -12.28 -3.07
N GLY A 223 6.83 -11.93 -1.91
CA GLY A 223 7.15 -10.71 -1.17
C GLY A 223 6.37 -9.47 -1.63
N THR A 224 5.57 -9.55 -2.70
CA THR A 224 4.64 -8.48 -3.08
C THR A 224 3.42 -8.45 -2.17
N MET A 225 2.76 -7.30 -2.07
CA MET A 225 1.60 -7.09 -1.20
C MET A 225 0.45 -6.45 -1.95
N GLY A 226 -0.70 -7.13 -1.98
CA GLY A 226 -1.96 -6.53 -2.42
C GLY A 226 -2.60 -5.75 -1.27
N VAL A 227 -2.98 -4.50 -1.54
CA VAL A 227 -3.60 -3.60 -0.55
C VAL A 227 -4.96 -3.16 -1.07
N TYR A 228 -5.97 -3.31 -0.22
CA TYR A 228 -7.38 -3.07 -0.53
C TYR A 228 -7.88 -2.01 0.44
N LEU A 229 -8.10 -0.76 -0.02
CA LEU A 229 -8.41 0.38 0.84
C LEU A 229 -9.88 0.82 0.74
N HIS A 230 -10.25 1.80 1.59
CA HIS A 230 -11.57 2.43 1.66
C HIS A 230 -12.71 1.45 1.95
N LEU A 231 -12.42 0.34 2.62
CA LEU A 231 -13.37 -0.72 2.89
C LEU A 231 -14.49 -0.25 3.84
N LYS A 232 -15.64 -0.92 3.80
CA LYS A 232 -16.76 -0.58 4.68
C LYS A 232 -16.42 -0.94 6.12
N LYS A 233 -16.72 -0.04 7.06
CA LYS A 233 -16.53 -0.28 8.50
C LYS A 233 -17.21 -1.57 8.93
N GLY A 234 -16.52 -2.36 9.74
CA GLY A 234 -17.02 -3.62 10.28
C GLY A 234 -17.17 -4.74 9.24
N SER A 235 -16.78 -4.52 7.97
CA SER A 235 -16.95 -5.52 6.91
C SER A 235 -15.74 -6.44 6.72
N VAL A 236 -14.56 -6.06 7.23
CA VAL A 236 -13.37 -6.92 7.14
C VAL A 236 -13.63 -8.22 7.91
N CYS A 237 -13.61 -9.34 7.20
CA CYS A 237 -13.94 -10.67 7.73
C CYS A 237 -12.72 -11.60 7.85
N VAL A 238 -11.51 -11.05 7.70
CA VAL A 238 -10.23 -11.74 7.87
C VAL A 238 -9.43 -11.12 9.01
N ARG A 239 -8.44 -11.85 9.53
CA ARG A 239 -7.55 -11.39 10.62
C ARG A 239 -6.07 -11.49 10.23
N GLU A 240 -5.23 -10.67 10.85
CA GLU A 240 -3.77 -10.78 10.72
C GLU A 240 -3.31 -12.22 11.04
N GLY A 241 -2.42 -12.77 10.19
CA GLY A 241 -1.94 -14.15 10.24
C GLY A 241 -2.78 -15.17 9.46
N GLN A 242 -3.99 -14.81 9.01
CA GLN A 242 -4.82 -15.70 8.22
C GLN A 242 -4.25 -15.89 6.80
N ARG A 243 -4.08 -17.14 6.36
CA ARG A 243 -3.79 -17.44 4.96
C ARG A 243 -5.07 -17.38 4.13
N VAL A 244 -5.01 -16.71 3.00
CA VAL A 244 -6.08 -16.57 2.02
C VAL A 244 -5.63 -17.12 0.67
N VAL A 245 -6.59 -17.59 -0.12
CA VAL A 245 -6.38 -18.01 -1.51
C VAL A 245 -7.06 -17.02 -2.44
N VAL A 246 -6.77 -17.10 -3.74
CA VAL A 246 -7.48 -16.30 -4.75
C VAL A 246 -8.99 -16.48 -4.57
N GLY A 247 -9.73 -15.38 -4.53
CA GLY A 247 -11.18 -15.39 -4.39
C GLY A 247 -11.73 -15.51 -2.97
N SER A 248 -10.88 -15.69 -1.95
CA SER A 248 -11.32 -15.60 -0.54
C SER A 248 -11.95 -14.25 -0.25
N ALA A 249 -13.08 -14.24 0.48
CA ALA A 249 -13.70 -13.01 0.94
C ALA A 249 -12.77 -12.26 1.90
N LEU A 250 -12.63 -10.95 1.70
CA LEU A 250 -11.81 -10.09 2.55
C LEU A 250 -12.67 -9.08 3.31
N ALA A 251 -13.57 -8.41 2.58
CA ALA A 251 -14.40 -7.33 3.11
C ALA A 251 -15.50 -6.95 2.11
N LEU A 252 -16.18 -5.83 2.39
CA LEU A 252 -17.03 -5.13 1.43
C LEU A 252 -16.41 -3.78 1.07
N SER A 253 -16.64 -3.30 -0.15
CA SER A 253 -16.26 -1.95 -0.57
C SER A 253 -16.98 -0.93 0.29
N GLY A 254 -16.33 0.21 0.51
CA GLY A 254 -16.89 1.27 1.32
C GLY A 254 -16.52 2.64 0.77
N ASN A 255 -16.52 3.59 1.68
CA ASN A 255 -16.14 4.97 1.42
C ASN A 255 -15.44 5.56 2.66
N THR A 256 -14.60 4.76 3.31
CA THR A 256 -13.94 5.15 4.56
C THR A 256 -12.57 5.79 4.34
N GLY A 257 -12.15 6.61 5.30
CA GLY A 257 -10.91 7.37 5.19
C GLY A 257 -11.02 8.53 4.21
N ASN A 258 -9.89 8.95 3.65
CA ASN A 258 -9.80 10.05 2.72
C ASN A 258 -10.17 9.56 1.32
N SER A 259 -11.45 9.29 1.16
CA SER A 259 -12.08 8.84 -0.07
C SER A 259 -12.97 9.96 -0.62
N SER A 260 -13.07 10.05 -1.94
CA SER A 260 -13.93 11.01 -2.62
C SER A 260 -15.38 10.53 -2.78
N GLY A 261 -15.54 9.23 -2.93
CA GLY A 261 -16.80 8.51 -3.04
C GLY A 261 -16.58 7.01 -3.01
N PRO A 262 -17.65 6.20 -3.00
CA PRO A 262 -17.53 4.75 -2.94
C PRO A 262 -16.70 4.18 -4.10
N HIS A 263 -15.59 3.54 -3.74
CA HIS A 263 -14.70 2.86 -4.69
C HIS A 263 -13.82 1.86 -3.93
N LEU A 264 -13.19 0.95 -4.68
CA LEU A 264 -12.03 0.20 -4.21
C LEU A 264 -10.77 0.88 -4.72
N HIS A 265 -9.87 1.25 -3.82
CA HIS A 265 -8.48 1.54 -4.18
C HIS A 265 -7.64 0.28 -4.01
N PHE A 266 -7.13 -0.24 -5.13
CA PHE A 266 -6.29 -1.43 -5.17
C PHE A 266 -4.88 -1.09 -5.65
N VAL A 267 -3.89 -1.48 -4.87
CA VAL A 267 -2.47 -1.27 -5.21
C VAL A 267 -1.66 -2.50 -4.84
N VAL A 268 -0.67 -2.80 -5.67
CA VAL A 268 0.37 -3.79 -5.37
C VAL A 268 1.63 -3.06 -4.96
N GLN A 269 2.16 -3.41 -3.80
CA GLN A 269 3.36 -2.80 -3.23
C GLN A 269 4.43 -3.85 -2.94
N ARG A 270 5.69 -3.43 -2.81
CA ARG A 270 6.78 -4.26 -2.29
C ARG A 270 7.77 -3.42 -1.50
N ASN A 271 8.57 -4.08 -0.67
CA ASN A 271 9.74 -3.44 -0.06
C ASN A 271 10.87 -3.30 -1.09
N THR A 272 11.54 -2.15 -1.12
CA THR A 272 12.74 -1.91 -1.96
C THR A 272 13.94 -1.40 -1.16
N GLY A 273 13.93 -1.60 0.16
CA GLY A 273 14.97 -1.12 1.07
C GLY A 273 14.43 -0.01 1.97
N LEU A 274 14.10 -0.38 3.21
CA LEU A 274 13.55 0.49 4.25
C LEU A 274 12.36 1.35 3.78
N GLY A 275 11.59 0.87 2.80
CA GLY A 275 10.46 1.58 2.25
C GLY A 275 9.62 0.74 1.32
N LEU A 276 8.31 1.02 1.33
CA LEU A 276 7.36 0.42 0.40
C LEU A 276 7.21 1.30 -0.84
N VAL A 277 7.17 0.66 -2.00
CA VAL A 277 6.80 1.29 -3.26
C VAL A 277 5.69 0.49 -3.93
N SER A 278 4.78 1.18 -4.60
CA SER A 278 3.86 0.56 -5.54
C SER A 278 4.62 0.08 -6.77
N ILE A 279 4.16 -1.02 -7.35
CA ILE A 279 4.72 -1.59 -8.57
C ILE A 279 3.64 -1.71 -9.65
N PRO A 280 4.03 -1.65 -10.94
CA PRO A 280 3.09 -1.92 -12.02
C PRO A 280 2.48 -3.32 -11.88
N TYR A 281 1.19 -3.43 -12.18
CA TYR A 281 0.52 -4.72 -12.30
C TYR A 281 -0.57 -4.63 -13.39
N GLN A 282 -1.05 -5.78 -13.81
CA GLN A 282 -2.16 -5.89 -14.77
C GLN A 282 -3.22 -6.83 -14.21
N PHE A 283 -4.48 -6.50 -14.48
CA PHE A 283 -5.55 -7.46 -14.27
C PHE A 283 -5.54 -8.53 -15.38
N ASN A 284 -6.09 -9.70 -15.09
CA ASN A 284 -6.26 -10.79 -16.06
C ASN A 284 -7.30 -10.47 -17.15
N GLN A 285 -8.10 -9.44 -16.93
CA GLN A 285 -9.07 -8.90 -17.88
C GLN A 285 -9.08 -7.37 -17.80
N PRO A 286 -9.45 -6.67 -18.90
CA PRO A 286 -9.61 -5.23 -18.88
C PRO A 286 -10.65 -4.80 -17.82
N VAL A 287 -10.33 -3.78 -17.04
CA VAL A 287 -11.33 -3.05 -16.28
C VAL A 287 -11.90 -2.01 -17.23
N GLY A 288 -13.02 -2.35 -17.87
CA GLY A 288 -13.61 -1.52 -18.90
C GLY A 288 -13.98 -0.12 -18.38
N ALA A 289 -13.55 0.93 -19.09
CA ALA A 289 -14.57 1.82 -19.62
C ALA A 289 -15.48 0.92 -20.48
N LEU A 290 -16.81 1.05 -20.30
CA LEU A 290 -17.87 0.19 -20.87
C LEU A 290 -17.54 -0.45 -22.24
N PRO A 291 -18.13 -1.62 -22.59
CA PRO A 291 -18.17 -2.00 -23.99
C PRO A 291 -18.64 -0.81 -24.83
N ASN A 292 -17.93 -0.52 -25.92
CA ASN A 292 -18.25 0.60 -26.77
C ASN A 292 -19.61 0.34 -27.44
N PHE A 293 -20.70 0.80 -26.82
CA PHE A 293 -22.06 0.67 -27.38
C PHE A 293 -22.23 1.44 -28.70
N ALA A 294 -21.24 2.25 -29.12
CA ALA A 294 -21.21 2.91 -30.42
C ALA A 294 -20.70 2.01 -31.56
N LEU A 295 -20.04 0.89 -31.24
CA LEU A 295 -19.72 -0.16 -32.21
C LEU A 295 -20.73 -1.28 -32.00
N GLY A 296 -21.81 -1.25 -32.78
CA GLY A 296 -22.78 -2.34 -32.83
C GLY A 296 -22.10 -3.70 -33.01
N LYS A 297 -22.75 -4.76 -32.50
CA LYS A 297 -22.30 -6.15 -32.66
C LYS A 297 -21.82 -6.39 -34.09
N LYS A 298 -20.60 -6.89 -34.25
CA LYS A 298 -20.19 -7.58 -35.49
C LYS A 298 -20.77 -8.99 -35.48
#